data_AF-A0A2D5YTR6-F1
#
_entry.id   AF-A0A2D5YTR6-F1
#
_cell.length_a   1.000
_cell.length_b   1.000
_cell.length_c   1.000
_cell.angle_alpha   90.00
_cell.angle_beta   90.00
_cell.angle_gamma   90.00
#
_symmetry.space_group_name_H-M   'P 1'
#
loop_
_entity.id
_entity.type
_entity.pdbx_description
1 polymer ?
#
loop_
_entity_poly.entity_id
_entity_poly.type
_entity_poly.pdbx_seq_one_letter_code
_entity_poly.pdbx_strand_id
1 'polypeptide(L)'
;MSMTGDRPGTDGASQWVGAERWVRFGSIVIIIACLAAVGRLLPLGLAMDRVSGTIAGMGVWGPLVFALVYVLATILFVPGAVLTLAAGALFGLAWGTAAVSIGSTIGAAVAFVIARYMARAWVKRQLTRFPKFHAIDRAIAERGWEVVALLRLSPVIPFNMQNYAYGLTAIRLWPCVFASWLAMLPGTFAYVYIGYAGRASVASVVVAEGAGRSVGQWIMLVVGLIATIAATVYITKFARRANQRQSVEIDRNGCSPTADHGVVGRMPSPRAALGFALAAVIALIVTGCAYLNASLLKGIFGPPVVRMSEAYGENTNGPTFDHSAFDALLKVHVNGSGGVDYAGLMRDRGALRGYIERIGTAPFEQMGRDEKLALLINGYDAFTLELICEYWNGGDLRSIRDIPGPQRWDAVRWEVGDETWSLNQIEHEQIRPKFAEPRVHFALVCGAVGCPPLRREAYAGDRLEAQLQDQVDYVHAHDRWYRLDADQNVTHLTPLYSWYRGDFEQDAGSVLAYVARIKPSVKQLIGAGRSPRVRWLDYDWSLNNQENIP
;
A
#
# COMPACT_ATOMS: atom_id res chain seq x y z
N MET A 1 47.85 42.14 52.14
CA MET A 1 48.46 41.23 51.16
C MET A 1 47.35 40.40 50.55
N SER A 2 46.76 40.88 49.46
CA SER A 2 45.74 40.17 48.68
C SER A 2 46.43 39.53 47.48
N MET A 3 46.30 38.22 47.30
CA MET A 3 46.62 37.57 46.03
C MET A 3 45.35 36.95 45.46
N THR A 4 44.95 37.52 44.34
CA THR A 4 43.95 37.04 43.38
C THR A 4 44.53 35.85 42.60
N GLY A 5 43.71 34.83 42.40
CA GLY A 5 44.00 33.70 41.52
C GLY A 5 42.78 33.42 40.64
N ASP A 6 42.89 33.88 39.40
CA ASP A 6 41.93 33.74 38.29
C ASP A 6 41.62 32.26 37.98
N ARG A 7 40.34 31.96 37.65
CA ARG A 7 39.92 30.70 37.02
C ARG A 7 39.34 31.02 35.63
N PRO A 8 39.79 30.34 34.55
CA PRO A 8 39.33 30.66 33.20
C PRO A 8 37.98 30.01 32.84
N GLY A 9 37.05 30.86 32.39
CA GLY A 9 36.16 30.72 31.22
C GLY A 9 35.39 29.42 30.97
N THR A 10 34.10 29.41 31.30
CA THR A 10 33.10 28.42 30.88
C THR A 10 32.31 28.87 29.63
N ASP A 11 32.98 29.22 28.53
CA ASP A 11 32.29 29.70 27.31
C ASP A 11 32.06 28.61 26.23
N GLY A 12 32.58 27.39 26.43
CA GLY A 12 32.43 26.30 25.47
C GLY A 12 31.14 25.47 25.61
N ALA A 13 30.37 25.62 26.68
CA ALA A 13 29.26 24.71 27.00
C ALA A 13 27.90 25.13 26.41
N SER A 14 27.71 26.41 26.05
CA SER A 14 26.41 26.93 25.59
C SER A 14 26.10 26.63 24.11
N GLN A 15 27.13 26.54 23.25
CA GLN A 15 26.95 26.22 21.83
C GLN A 15 26.52 24.76 21.57
N TRP A 16 26.89 23.83 22.46
CA TRP A 16 26.62 22.40 22.29
C TRP A 16 25.17 21.99 22.61
N VAL A 17 24.47 22.75 23.44
CA VAL A 17 23.07 22.46 23.84
C VAL A 17 22.08 22.79 22.71
N GLY A 18 22.39 23.82 21.89
CA GLY A 18 21.57 24.18 20.72
C GLY A 18 21.64 23.11 19.63
N ALA A 19 22.85 22.66 19.27
CA ALA A 19 23.07 21.64 18.25
C ALA A 19 22.39 20.30 18.60
N GLU A 20 22.38 19.90 19.88
CA GLU A 20 21.76 18.65 20.31
C GLU A 20 20.23 18.65 20.17
N ARG A 21 19.56 19.79 20.40
CA ARG A 21 18.12 19.95 20.18
C ARG A 21 17.73 19.85 18.70
N TRP A 22 18.51 20.47 17.83
CA TRP A 22 18.30 20.40 16.37
C TRP A 22 18.56 19.02 15.80
N VAL A 23 19.59 18.31 16.29
CA VAL A 23 19.87 16.92 15.90
C VAL A 23 18.74 15.99 16.35
N ARG A 24 18.16 16.17 17.53
CA ARG A 24 17.01 15.38 17.99
C ARG A 24 15.74 15.65 17.21
N PHE A 25 15.44 16.92 16.96
CA PHE A 25 14.29 17.30 16.13
C PHE A 25 14.45 16.75 14.71
N GLY A 26 15.63 16.91 14.11
CA GLY A 26 15.97 16.33 12.81
C GLY A 26 15.85 14.80 12.79
N SER A 27 16.31 14.10 13.82
CA SER A 27 16.22 12.64 13.92
C SER A 27 14.77 12.17 14.02
N ILE A 28 13.92 12.85 14.78
CA ILE A 28 12.49 12.53 14.91
C ILE A 28 11.76 12.80 13.59
N VAL A 29 12.04 13.92 12.94
CA VAL A 29 11.48 14.26 11.62
C VAL A 29 11.89 13.23 10.57
N ILE A 30 13.15 12.80 10.57
CA ILE A 30 13.66 11.76 9.66
C ILE A 30 13.01 10.40 9.96
N ILE A 31 12.83 10.02 11.23
CA ILE A 31 12.15 8.77 11.59
C ILE A 31 10.68 8.79 11.15
N ILE A 32 9.97 9.90 11.38
CA ILE A 32 8.58 10.06 10.94
C ILE A 32 8.50 10.07 9.41
N ALA A 33 9.42 10.75 8.72
CA ALA A 33 9.48 10.77 7.26
C ALA A 33 9.82 9.38 6.69
N CYS A 34 10.72 8.62 7.31
CA CYS A 34 11.04 7.25 6.92
C CYS A 34 9.87 6.29 7.18
N LEU A 35 9.15 6.41 8.30
CA LEU A 35 7.95 5.60 8.57
C LEU A 35 6.81 5.95 7.62
N ALA A 36 6.61 7.24 7.32
CA ALA A 36 5.63 7.69 6.32
C ALA A 36 6.02 7.25 4.91
N ALA A 37 7.31 7.27 4.57
CA ALA A 37 7.86 6.77 3.33
C ALA A 37 7.66 5.25 3.22
N VAL A 38 8.01 4.46 4.23
CA VAL A 38 7.76 3.00 4.26
C VAL A 38 6.28 2.68 4.13
N GLY A 39 5.40 3.41 4.82
CA GLY A 39 3.95 3.25 4.73
C GLY A 39 3.37 3.65 3.36
N ARG A 40 4.00 4.59 2.64
CA ARG A 40 3.62 4.98 1.28
C ARG A 40 4.30 4.16 0.18
N LEU A 41 5.48 3.60 0.44
CA LEU A 41 6.36 2.90 -0.50
C LEU A 41 6.29 1.37 -0.41
N LEU A 42 5.45 0.80 0.45
CA LEU A 42 5.03 -0.61 0.43
C LEU A 42 3.53 -0.67 0.07
N PRO A 43 3.07 -1.45 -0.93
CA PRO A 43 1.66 -1.49 -1.34
C PRO A 43 0.98 -2.50 -0.42
N LEU A 44 0.97 -2.20 0.87
CA LEU A 44 0.44 -3.11 1.87
C LEU A 44 -1.03 -3.41 1.61
N GLY A 45 -1.80 -2.52 0.96
CA GLY A 45 -3.17 -2.79 0.51
C GLY A 45 -3.24 -3.91 -0.53
N LEU A 46 -2.61 -3.73 -1.69
CA LEU A 46 -2.69 -4.66 -2.83
C LEU A 46 -2.05 -6.03 -2.55
N ALA A 47 -0.97 -6.06 -1.77
CA ALA A 47 -0.34 -7.30 -1.33
C ALA A 47 -1.25 -8.08 -0.37
N MET A 48 -2.01 -7.38 0.47
CA MET A 48 -2.99 -8.00 1.35
C MET A 48 -4.21 -8.50 0.59
N ASP A 49 -4.66 -7.83 -0.47
CA ASP A 49 -5.81 -8.30 -1.26
C ASP A 49 -5.50 -9.62 -2.00
N ARG A 50 -4.33 -9.76 -2.65
CA ARG A 50 -3.92 -11.04 -3.26
C ARG A 50 -3.69 -12.15 -2.24
N VAL A 51 -2.99 -11.85 -1.15
CA VAL A 51 -2.74 -12.83 -0.08
C VAL A 51 -4.06 -13.24 0.57
N SER A 52 -5.02 -12.32 0.69
CA SER A 52 -6.32 -12.59 1.28
C SER A 52 -7.20 -13.48 0.41
N GLY A 53 -7.24 -13.26 -0.92
CA GLY A 53 -7.98 -14.11 -1.85
C GLY A 53 -7.45 -15.55 -1.88
N THR A 54 -6.13 -15.72 -1.89
CA THR A 54 -5.49 -17.05 -1.88
C THR A 54 -5.68 -17.77 -0.55
N ILE A 55 -5.61 -17.07 0.59
CA ILE A 55 -5.73 -17.67 1.92
C ILE A 55 -7.20 -17.96 2.29
N ALA A 56 -8.15 -17.15 1.83
CA ALA A 56 -9.58 -17.40 2.06
C ALA A 56 -10.07 -18.68 1.36
N GLY A 57 -9.50 -19.04 0.21
CA GLY A 57 -9.82 -20.27 -0.52
C GLY A 57 -9.30 -21.57 0.12
N MET A 58 -8.43 -21.50 1.13
CA MET A 58 -7.79 -22.67 1.77
C MET A 58 -8.57 -23.26 2.95
N GLY A 59 -9.74 -22.72 3.28
CA GLY A 59 -10.59 -23.22 4.37
C GLY A 59 -9.89 -23.23 5.73
N VAL A 60 -9.83 -24.40 6.39
CA VAL A 60 -9.26 -24.57 7.74
C VAL A 60 -7.75 -24.25 7.81
N TRP A 61 -7.03 -24.34 6.69
CA TRP A 61 -5.60 -24.03 6.63
C TRP A 61 -5.28 -22.53 6.58
N GLY A 62 -6.27 -21.69 6.25
CA GLY A 62 -6.08 -20.26 6.07
C GLY A 62 -5.47 -19.56 7.30
N PRO A 63 -6.02 -19.72 8.51
CA PRO A 63 -5.47 -19.18 9.75
C PRO A 63 -4.03 -19.63 10.05
N LEU A 64 -3.66 -20.86 9.68
CA LEU A 64 -2.31 -21.41 9.91
C LEU A 64 -1.29 -20.73 8.98
N VAL A 65 -1.60 -20.65 7.68
CA VAL A 65 -0.76 -19.95 6.69
C VAL A 65 -0.63 -18.48 7.06
N PHE A 66 -1.72 -17.85 7.49
CA PHE A 66 -1.71 -16.47 7.96
C PHE A 66 -0.80 -16.27 9.18
N ALA A 67 -0.83 -17.19 10.15
CA ALA A 67 0.05 -17.14 11.30
C ALA A 67 1.54 -17.22 10.87
N LEU A 68 1.87 -18.07 9.89
CA LEU A 68 3.23 -18.16 9.34
C LEU A 68 3.66 -16.87 8.64
N VAL A 69 2.78 -16.27 7.84
CA VAL A 69 3.04 -14.94 7.23
C VAL A 69 3.27 -13.90 8.31
N TYR A 70 2.49 -13.92 9.40
CA TYR A 70 2.66 -13.01 10.53
C TYR A 70 4.02 -13.18 11.22
N VAL A 71 4.51 -14.43 11.39
CA VAL A 71 5.87 -14.71 11.91
C VAL A 71 6.92 -14.06 11.02
N LEU A 72 6.87 -14.30 9.70
CA LEU A 72 7.83 -13.74 8.75
C LEU A 72 7.78 -12.21 8.74
N ALA A 73 6.59 -11.63 8.71
CA ALA A 73 6.36 -10.19 8.78
C ALA A 73 6.97 -9.57 10.05
N THR A 74 6.82 -10.24 11.20
CA THR A 74 7.40 -9.81 12.47
C THR A 74 8.93 -9.78 12.43
N ILE A 75 9.55 -10.79 11.81
CA ILE A 75 11.01 -10.88 11.64
C ILE A 75 11.52 -9.81 10.65
N LEU A 76 10.74 -9.52 9.61
CA LEU A 76 11.07 -8.55 8.56
C LEU A 76 10.69 -7.11 8.91
N PHE A 77 10.36 -6.82 10.18
CA PHE A 77 9.97 -5.49 10.66
C PHE A 77 8.72 -4.89 10.01
N VAL A 78 7.84 -5.71 9.43
CA VAL A 78 6.57 -5.26 8.86
C VAL A 78 5.61 -4.82 9.97
N PRO A 79 4.85 -3.71 9.82
CA PRO A 79 3.88 -3.27 10.82
C PRO A 79 2.75 -4.28 11.06
N GLY A 80 2.70 -4.90 12.24
CA GLY A 80 1.72 -5.93 12.58
C GLY A 80 0.26 -5.46 12.71
N ALA A 81 0.02 -4.15 12.85
CA ALA A 81 -1.34 -3.60 12.97
C ALA A 81 -2.21 -3.87 11.73
N VAL A 82 -1.62 -3.76 10.53
CA VAL A 82 -2.31 -4.02 9.25
C VAL A 82 -2.72 -5.48 9.14
N LEU A 83 -1.80 -6.40 9.46
CA LEU A 83 -2.07 -7.84 9.46
C LEU A 83 -3.11 -8.22 10.52
N THR A 84 -3.08 -7.58 11.69
CA THR A 84 -4.05 -7.87 12.76
C THR A 84 -5.47 -7.47 12.37
N LEU A 85 -5.64 -6.31 11.71
CA LEU A 85 -6.93 -5.88 11.16
C LEU A 85 -7.40 -6.82 10.04
N ALA A 86 -6.50 -7.20 9.14
CA ALA A 86 -6.80 -8.13 8.06
C ALA A 86 -7.25 -9.50 8.59
N ALA A 87 -6.60 -10.03 9.64
CA ALA A 87 -7.00 -11.30 10.25
C ALA A 87 -8.45 -11.29 10.74
N GLY A 88 -8.90 -10.17 11.33
CA GLY A 88 -10.28 -10.00 11.76
C GLY A 88 -11.27 -9.90 10.61
N ALA A 89 -10.91 -9.20 9.54
CA ALA A 89 -11.71 -9.13 8.34
C ALA A 89 -11.83 -10.52 7.66
N LEU A 90 -10.76 -11.32 7.62
CA LEU A 90 -10.71 -12.56 6.85
C LEU A 90 -11.28 -13.77 7.57
N PHE A 91 -10.84 -14.01 8.82
CA PHE A 91 -11.16 -15.25 9.55
C PHE A 91 -12.19 -15.04 10.66
N GLY A 92 -12.66 -13.81 10.85
CA GLY A 92 -13.55 -13.44 11.94
C GLY A 92 -12.83 -13.36 13.28
N LEU A 93 -13.61 -13.08 14.33
CA LEU A 93 -13.06 -12.71 15.63
C LEU A 93 -12.28 -13.85 16.32
N ALA A 94 -12.82 -15.07 16.31
CA ALA A 94 -12.22 -16.21 17.01
C ALA A 94 -10.94 -16.69 16.32
N TRP A 95 -11.02 -17.05 15.02
CA TRP A 95 -9.89 -17.57 14.27
C TRP A 95 -8.85 -16.49 13.95
N GLY A 96 -9.27 -15.25 13.71
CA GLY A 96 -8.36 -14.12 13.53
C GLY A 96 -7.54 -13.83 14.80
N THR A 97 -8.18 -13.82 15.98
CA THR A 97 -7.47 -13.63 17.25
C THR A 97 -6.51 -14.78 17.52
N ALA A 98 -6.93 -16.04 17.29
CA ALA A 98 -6.08 -17.20 17.49
C ALA A 98 -4.83 -17.16 16.57
N ALA A 99 -5.04 -16.92 15.27
CA ALA A 99 -3.96 -16.86 14.28
C ALA A 99 -2.94 -15.76 14.61
N VAL A 100 -3.40 -14.55 14.93
CA VAL A 100 -2.52 -13.43 15.28
C VAL A 100 -1.82 -13.67 16.61
N SER A 101 -2.54 -14.18 17.62
CA SER A 101 -1.95 -14.47 18.93
C SER A 101 -0.80 -15.47 18.82
N ILE A 102 -1.00 -16.56 18.06
CA ILE A 102 0.02 -17.57 17.81
C ILE A 102 1.16 -16.99 16.97
N GLY A 103 0.85 -16.37 15.83
CA GLY A 103 1.86 -15.84 14.90
C GLY A 103 2.71 -14.73 15.53
N SER A 104 2.11 -13.79 16.25
CA SER A 104 2.83 -12.71 16.93
C SER A 104 3.73 -13.21 18.06
N THR A 105 3.27 -14.22 18.81
CA THR A 105 4.04 -14.82 19.91
C THR A 105 5.25 -15.60 19.38
N ILE A 106 5.06 -16.41 18.33
CA ILE A 106 6.14 -17.15 17.68
C ILE A 106 7.13 -16.18 17.02
N GLY A 107 6.64 -15.18 16.29
CA GLY A 107 7.48 -14.15 15.67
C GLY A 107 8.34 -13.40 16.68
N ALA A 108 7.74 -12.99 17.81
CA ALA A 108 8.47 -12.35 18.90
C ALA A 108 9.53 -13.27 19.53
N ALA A 109 9.21 -14.56 19.72
CA ALA A 109 10.15 -15.55 20.25
C ALA A 109 11.33 -15.79 19.30
N VAL A 110 11.08 -15.90 18.00
CA VAL A 110 12.12 -16.08 16.98
C VAL A 110 13.02 -14.85 16.90
N ALA A 111 12.44 -13.65 16.84
CA ALA A 111 13.20 -12.39 16.85
C ALA A 111 14.06 -12.24 18.11
N PHE A 112 13.53 -12.64 19.28
CA PHE A 112 14.28 -12.68 20.53
C PHE A 112 15.48 -13.62 20.46
N VAL A 113 15.29 -14.84 19.93
CA VAL A 113 16.35 -15.86 19.78
C VAL A 113 17.42 -15.37 18.80
N ILE A 114 17.01 -14.80 17.67
CA ILE A 114 17.93 -14.18 16.70
C ILE A 114 18.79 -13.12 17.38
N ALA A 115 18.17 -12.17 18.11
CA ALA A 115 18.92 -11.15 18.85
C ALA A 115 19.87 -11.75 19.91
N ARG A 116 19.40 -12.78 20.63
CA ARG A 116 20.13 -13.45 21.71
C ARG A 116 21.42 -14.11 21.23
N TYR A 117 21.38 -14.80 20.09
CA TYR A 117 22.52 -15.58 19.61
C TYR A 117 23.37 -14.83 18.58
N MET A 118 22.76 -14.00 17.73
CA MET A 118 23.50 -13.31 16.65
C MET A 118 24.06 -11.95 17.09
N ALA A 119 23.30 -11.19 17.90
CA ALA A 119 23.63 -9.79 18.18
C ALA A 119 24.16 -9.55 19.61
N ARG A 120 23.74 -10.35 20.60
CA ARG A 120 24.06 -10.10 22.02
C ARG A 120 25.56 -10.09 22.33
N ALA A 121 26.35 -10.98 21.72
CA ALA A 121 27.79 -11.03 21.94
C ALA A 121 28.54 -9.81 21.37
N TRP A 122 28.02 -9.25 20.27
CA TRP A 122 28.53 -8.00 19.69
C TRP A 122 28.12 -6.79 20.55
N VAL A 123 26.85 -6.71 20.96
CA VAL A 123 26.33 -5.63 21.81
C VAL A 123 27.01 -5.60 23.18
N LYS A 124 27.20 -6.75 23.82
CA LYS A 124 27.87 -6.86 25.13
C LYS A 124 29.31 -6.36 25.06
N ARG A 125 30.05 -6.65 23.98
CA ARG A 125 31.41 -6.14 23.75
C ARG A 125 31.46 -4.63 23.55
N GLN A 126 30.42 -4.05 22.95
CA GLN A 126 30.33 -2.62 22.71
C GLN A 126 29.88 -1.84 23.96
N LEU A 127 29.07 -2.46 24.83
CA LEU A 127 28.47 -1.84 26.02
C LEU A 127 29.24 -2.05 27.32
N THR A 128 30.26 -2.91 27.36
CA THR A 128 31.21 -3.03 28.51
C THR A 128 31.93 -1.71 28.81
N ARG A 129 31.91 -0.74 27.90
CA ARG A 129 32.40 0.63 28.11
C ARG A 129 31.53 1.49 29.04
N PHE A 130 30.34 1.03 29.43
CA PHE A 130 29.39 1.77 30.27
C PHE A 130 29.04 1.00 31.57
N PRO A 131 29.61 1.37 32.73
CA PRO A 131 29.40 0.66 34.00
C PRO A 131 27.92 0.53 34.44
N LYS A 132 27.07 1.50 34.04
CA LYS A 132 25.63 1.51 34.34
C LYS A 132 24.84 0.41 33.64
N PHE A 133 25.34 -0.13 32.52
CA PHE A 133 24.65 -1.19 31.77
C PHE A 133 24.55 -2.49 32.59
N HIS A 134 25.59 -2.83 33.36
CA HIS A 134 25.58 -4.02 34.21
C HIS A 134 24.60 -3.95 35.38
N ALA A 135 24.33 -2.75 35.91
CA ALA A 135 23.33 -2.54 36.96
C ALA A 135 21.90 -2.65 36.40
N ILE A 136 21.66 -2.06 35.22
CA ILE A 136 20.36 -2.13 34.53
C ILE A 136 20.07 -3.56 34.06
N ASP A 137 21.03 -4.26 33.45
CA ASP A 137 20.87 -5.65 32.98
C ASP A 137 20.60 -6.62 34.15
N ARG A 138 21.18 -6.35 35.33
CA ARG A 138 20.93 -7.14 36.56
C ARG A 138 19.56 -6.86 37.17
N ALA A 139 19.14 -5.59 37.25
CA ALA A 139 17.80 -5.22 37.73
C ALA A 139 16.68 -5.77 36.82
N ILE A 140 16.92 -5.80 35.50
CA ILE A 140 16.00 -6.38 34.52
C ILE A 140 15.95 -7.92 34.63
N ALA A 141 17.03 -8.58 35.09
CA ALA A 141 17.06 -10.04 35.23
C ALA A 141 16.12 -10.54 36.35
N GLU A 142 15.99 -9.80 37.45
CA GLU A 142 15.20 -10.20 38.62
C GLU A 142 13.69 -10.06 38.41
N ARG A 143 13.25 -9.04 37.65
CA ARG A 143 11.82 -8.77 37.37
C ARG A 143 11.48 -8.74 35.88
N GLY A 144 12.17 -9.57 35.09
CA GLY A 144 12.13 -9.50 33.62
C GLY A 144 10.73 -9.65 33.02
N TRP A 145 9.84 -10.43 33.64
CA TRP A 145 8.46 -10.59 33.14
C TRP A 145 7.59 -9.33 33.37
N GLU A 146 7.74 -8.64 34.50
CA GLU A 146 7.04 -7.39 34.80
C GLU A 146 7.46 -6.28 33.85
N VAL A 147 8.78 -6.18 33.60
CA VAL A 147 9.36 -5.21 32.66
C VAL A 147 8.82 -5.44 31.24
N VAL A 148 8.77 -6.69 30.78
CA VAL A 148 8.21 -7.03 29.45
C VAL A 148 6.73 -6.70 29.39
N ALA A 149 5.94 -7.09 30.39
CA ALA A 149 4.51 -6.82 30.40
C ALA A 149 4.21 -5.31 30.37
N LEU A 150 4.91 -4.51 31.18
CA LEU A 150 4.73 -3.06 31.23
C LEU A 150 5.12 -2.38 29.91
N LEU A 151 6.24 -2.79 29.31
CA LEU A 151 6.69 -2.23 28.03
C LEU A 151 5.80 -2.65 26.85
N ARG A 152 5.20 -3.84 26.90
CA ARG A 152 4.21 -4.30 25.91
C ARG A 152 2.89 -3.53 25.98
N LEU A 153 2.49 -3.13 27.19
CA LEU A 153 1.31 -2.30 27.41
C LEU A 153 1.57 -0.81 27.11
N SER A 154 2.84 -0.42 26.96
CA SER A 154 3.23 0.95 26.62
C SER A 154 3.26 1.17 25.11
N PRO A 155 2.57 2.20 24.57
CA PRO A 155 2.56 2.50 23.14
C PRO A 155 3.85 3.18 22.65
N VAL A 156 4.81 3.45 23.54
CA VAL A 156 5.99 4.29 23.27
C VAL A 156 7.03 3.58 22.39
N ILE A 157 7.14 2.25 22.49
CA ILE A 157 8.18 1.48 21.79
C ILE A 157 7.52 0.57 20.74
N PRO A 158 7.92 0.62 19.46
CA PRO A 158 7.34 -0.23 18.42
C PRO A 158 7.49 -1.74 18.70
N PHE A 159 6.45 -2.53 18.41
CA PHE A 159 6.39 -3.98 18.64
C PHE A 159 7.63 -4.72 18.13
N ASN A 160 8.04 -4.46 16.88
CA ASN A 160 9.17 -5.13 16.26
C ASN A 160 10.48 -4.82 16.99
N MET A 161 10.71 -3.56 17.40
CA MET A 161 11.90 -3.18 18.17
C MET A 161 11.95 -3.85 19.53
N GLN A 162 10.80 -3.94 20.23
CA GLN A 162 10.71 -4.63 21.52
C GLN A 162 11.16 -6.10 21.42
N ASN A 163 10.75 -6.81 20.36
CA ASN A 163 11.07 -8.23 20.16
C ASN A 163 12.58 -8.51 20.17
N TYR A 164 13.36 -7.68 19.45
CA TYR A 164 14.81 -7.81 19.43
C TYR A 164 15.47 -7.24 20.69
N ALA A 165 14.94 -6.14 21.25
CA ALA A 165 15.48 -5.51 22.44
C ALA A 165 15.52 -6.47 23.64
N TYR A 166 14.46 -7.25 23.87
CA TYR A 166 14.43 -8.25 24.94
C TYR A 166 15.44 -9.38 24.74
N GLY A 167 15.75 -9.74 23.49
CA GLY A 167 16.76 -10.74 23.19
C GLY A 167 18.19 -10.27 23.55
N LEU A 168 18.42 -8.96 23.56
CA LEU A 168 19.70 -8.35 23.92
C LEU A 168 19.93 -8.23 25.44
N THR A 169 18.87 -8.27 26.24
CA THR A 169 18.94 -8.17 27.72
C THR A 169 19.11 -9.54 28.39
N ALA A 170 19.26 -9.54 29.72
CA ALA A 170 19.32 -10.74 30.56
C ALA A 170 17.99 -11.48 30.75
N ILE A 171 16.90 -11.03 30.15
CA ILE A 171 15.58 -11.64 30.31
C ILE A 171 15.59 -13.08 29.77
N ARG A 172 14.92 -14.02 30.45
CA ARG A 172 14.79 -15.40 29.98
C ARG A 172 13.69 -15.49 28.92
N LEU A 173 13.86 -16.38 27.94
CA LEU A 173 12.93 -16.53 26.81
C LEU A 173 11.49 -16.78 27.28
N TRP A 174 11.30 -17.80 28.13
CA TRP A 174 9.95 -18.21 28.57
C TRP A 174 9.18 -17.12 29.33
N PRO A 175 9.75 -16.43 30.33
CA PRO A 175 9.10 -15.27 30.94
C PRO A 175 8.77 -14.15 29.96
N CYS A 176 9.63 -13.90 28.96
CA CYS A 176 9.38 -12.90 27.92
C CYS A 176 8.22 -13.29 27.01
N VAL A 177 8.18 -14.56 26.57
CA VAL A 177 7.13 -15.09 25.69
C VAL A 177 5.79 -15.08 26.40
N PHE A 178 5.73 -15.61 27.62
CA PHE A 178 4.50 -15.64 28.41
C PHE A 178 3.98 -14.23 28.74
N ALA A 179 4.86 -13.34 29.22
CA ALA A 179 4.47 -11.96 29.51
C ALA A 179 4.02 -11.21 28.25
N SER A 180 4.68 -11.43 27.10
CA SER A 180 4.28 -10.82 25.83
C SER A 180 2.93 -11.33 25.36
N TRP A 181 2.71 -12.65 25.37
CA TRP A 181 1.44 -13.26 24.97
C TRP A 181 0.27 -12.73 25.81
N LEU A 182 0.42 -12.73 27.14
CA LEU A 182 -0.61 -12.26 28.06
C LEU A 182 -0.89 -10.76 27.90
N ALA A 183 0.14 -9.93 27.79
CA ALA A 183 0.00 -8.48 27.67
C ALA A 183 -0.58 -8.04 26.31
N MET A 184 -0.26 -8.77 25.24
CA MET A 184 -0.72 -8.43 23.88
C MET A 184 -2.11 -8.96 23.56
N LEU A 185 -2.60 -9.99 24.26
CA LEU A 185 -3.88 -10.64 23.95
C LEU A 185 -5.06 -9.65 23.89
N PRO A 186 -5.24 -8.71 24.85
CA PRO A 186 -6.37 -7.78 24.81
C PRO A 186 -6.28 -6.80 23.64
N GLY A 187 -5.07 -6.30 23.34
CA GLY A 187 -4.84 -5.42 22.18
C GLY A 187 -5.05 -6.16 20.86
N THR A 188 -4.57 -7.40 20.76
CA THR A 188 -4.77 -8.27 19.59
C THR A 188 -6.26 -8.45 19.33
N PHE A 189 -7.02 -8.82 20.35
CA PHE A 189 -8.47 -8.98 20.24
C PHE A 189 -9.16 -7.69 19.78
N ALA A 190 -8.79 -6.53 20.33
CA ALA A 190 -9.38 -5.24 19.95
C ALA A 190 -9.12 -4.89 18.48
N TYR A 191 -7.90 -5.07 17.98
CA TYR A 191 -7.58 -4.80 16.57
C TYR A 191 -8.26 -5.81 15.63
N VAL A 192 -8.29 -7.09 15.97
CA VAL A 192 -9.04 -8.11 15.21
C VAL A 192 -10.54 -7.77 15.20
N TYR A 193 -11.09 -7.33 16.33
CA TYR A 193 -12.49 -6.90 16.44
C TYR A 193 -12.80 -5.71 15.52
N ILE A 194 -11.93 -4.70 15.47
CA ILE A 194 -12.08 -3.56 14.55
C ILE A 194 -12.12 -4.04 13.09
N GLY A 195 -11.23 -4.97 12.71
CA GLY A 195 -11.20 -5.55 11.36
C GLY A 195 -12.47 -6.36 11.04
N TYR A 196 -12.94 -7.17 11.99
CA TYR A 196 -14.17 -7.95 11.86
C TYR A 196 -15.42 -7.06 11.76
N ALA A 197 -15.54 -6.06 12.63
CA ALA A 197 -16.63 -5.11 12.63
C ALA A 197 -16.65 -4.25 11.35
N GLY A 198 -15.49 -3.85 10.84
CA GLY A 198 -15.34 -3.12 9.58
C GLY A 198 -15.88 -3.88 8.37
N ARG A 199 -15.70 -5.22 8.32
CA ARG A 199 -16.33 -6.06 7.30
C ARG A 199 -17.84 -6.14 7.46
N ALA A 200 -18.34 -6.21 8.69
CA ALA A 200 -19.78 -6.31 8.98
C ALA A 200 -20.56 -5.03 8.67
N SER A 201 -19.95 -3.84 8.82
CA SER A 201 -20.54 -2.56 8.43
C SER A 201 -20.57 -2.38 6.91
N VAL A 202 -19.56 -2.85 6.18
CA VAL A 202 -19.57 -2.88 4.71
C VAL A 202 -20.59 -3.90 4.18
N ALA A 203 -20.70 -5.08 4.79
CA ALA A 203 -21.69 -6.09 4.40
C ALA A 203 -23.15 -5.65 4.67
N SER A 204 -23.41 -4.87 5.73
CA SER A 204 -24.75 -4.32 6.01
C SER A 204 -25.17 -3.16 5.10
N VAL A 205 -24.24 -2.59 4.31
CA VAL A 205 -24.56 -1.58 3.28
C VAL A 205 -24.92 -2.27 1.94
N VAL A 206 -24.55 -3.54 1.77
CA VAL A 206 -24.80 -4.31 0.52
C VAL A 206 -26.03 -5.22 0.61
N VAL A 207 -26.53 -5.53 1.83
CA VAL A 207 -27.70 -6.40 2.02
C VAL A 207 -28.81 -5.65 2.75
N ALA A 208 -29.60 -4.89 2.00
CA ALA A 208 -30.96 -4.55 2.39
C ALA A 208 -31.90 -5.58 1.75
N GLU A 209 -31.98 -6.78 2.33
CA GLU A 209 -33.18 -7.64 2.41
C GLU A 209 -32.83 -8.98 3.09
N GLY A 210 -33.52 -9.31 4.17
CA GLY A 210 -33.87 -10.70 4.49
C GLY A 210 -32.99 -11.56 5.42
N ALA A 211 -31.76 -11.20 5.78
CA ALA A 211 -30.96 -11.99 6.74
C ALA A 211 -30.80 -11.28 8.09
N GLY A 212 -31.75 -11.49 9.00
CA GLY A 212 -31.63 -11.03 10.39
C GLY A 212 -30.33 -11.56 11.03
N ARG A 213 -29.49 -10.66 11.56
CA ARG A 213 -28.29 -11.03 12.33
C ARG A 213 -28.69 -12.02 13.42
N SER A 214 -28.01 -13.16 13.50
CA SER A 214 -28.34 -14.16 14.51
C SER A 214 -28.08 -13.62 15.92
N VAL A 215 -28.86 -14.07 16.90
CA VAL A 215 -28.70 -13.67 18.31
C VAL A 215 -27.26 -13.90 18.80
N GLY A 216 -26.60 -14.96 18.30
CA GLY A 216 -25.19 -15.24 18.60
C GLY A 216 -24.22 -14.17 18.08
N GLN A 217 -24.48 -13.57 16.90
CA GLN A 217 -23.65 -12.49 16.36
C GLN A 217 -23.81 -11.19 17.16
N TRP A 218 -25.02 -10.87 17.61
CA TRP A 218 -25.26 -9.74 18.51
C TRP A 218 -24.59 -9.93 19.86
N ILE A 219 -24.69 -11.13 20.44
CA ILE A 219 -24.00 -11.46 21.69
C ILE A 219 -22.49 -11.31 21.52
N MET A 220 -21.90 -11.82 20.43
CA MET A 220 -20.46 -11.69 20.19
C MET A 220 -20.00 -10.24 19.99
N LEU A 221 -20.80 -9.39 19.34
CA LEU A 221 -20.48 -7.97 19.17
C LEU A 221 -20.55 -7.21 20.51
N VAL A 222 -21.60 -7.45 21.30
CA VAL A 222 -21.75 -6.84 22.64
C VAL A 222 -20.66 -7.32 23.58
N VAL A 223 -20.36 -8.63 23.59
CA VAL A 223 -19.27 -9.20 24.39
C VAL A 223 -17.92 -8.67 23.93
N GLY A 224 -17.68 -8.53 22.62
CA GLY A 224 -16.44 -7.96 22.07
C GLY A 224 -16.25 -6.49 22.42
N LEU A 225 -17.32 -5.69 22.39
CA LEU A 225 -17.31 -4.29 22.81
C LEU A 225 -17.05 -4.17 24.32
N ILE A 226 -17.73 -4.97 25.14
CA ILE A 226 -17.52 -5.02 26.59
C ILE A 226 -16.08 -5.45 26.91
N ALA A 227 -15.56 -6.47 26.23
CA ALA A 227 -14.18 -6.94 26.39
C ALA A 227 -13.16 -5.87 26.00
N THR A 228 -13.43 -5.08 24.94
CA THR A 228 -12.57 -3.98 24.50
C THR A 228 -12.57 -2.82 25.52
N ILE A 229 -13.74 -2.45 26.04
CA ILE A 229 -13.87 -1.45 27.09
C ILE A 229 -13.18 -1.93 28.38
N ALA A 230 -13.41 -3.18 28.79
CA ALA A 230 -12.79 -3.79 29.96
C ALA A 230 -11.26 -3.87 29.81
N ALA A 231 -10.75 -4.26 28.64
CA ALA A 231 -9.34 -4.26 28.32
C ALA A 231 -8.74 -2.86 28.40
N THR A 232 -9.40 -1.85 27.81
CA THR A 232 -8.94 -0.46 27.84
C THR A 232 -8.88 0.08 29.27
N VAL A 233 -9.92 -0.18 30.07
CA VAL A 233 -9.98 0.21 31.49
C VAL A 233 -8.94 -0.54 32.31
N TYR A 234 -8.74 -1.83 32.06
CA TYR A 234 -7.74 -2.66 32.76
C TYR A 234 -6.32 -2.19 32.44
N ILE A 235 -5.99 -1.98 31.16
CA ILE A 235 -4.68 -1.46 30.71
C ILE A 235 -4.41 -0.09 31.34
N THR A 236 -5.41 0.79 31.34
CA THR A 236 -5.30 2.12 31.97
C THR A 236 -5.08 2.02 33.48
N LYS A 237 -5.82 1.14 34.18
CA LYS A 237 -5.66 0.92 35.62
C LYS A 237 -4.32 0.25 35.97
N PHE A 238 -3.88 -0.72 35.17
CA PHE A 238 -2.62 -1.42 35.36
C PHE A 238 -1.42 -0.49 35.14
N ALA A 239 -1.44 0.30 34.06
CA ALA A 239 -0.42 1.32 33.80
C ALA A 239 -0.37 2.38 34.92
N ARG A 240 -1.53 2.84 35.42
CA ARG A 240 -1.59 3.77 36.56
C ARG A 240 -1.06 3.16 37.87
N ARG A 241 -1.39 1.91 38.16
CA ARG A 241 -0.90 1.20 39.37
C ARG A 241 0.60 0.92 39.31
N ALA A 242 1.14 0.65 38.13
CA ALA A 242 2.58 0.46 37.94
C ALA A 242 3.35 1.77 38.18
N ASN A 243 2.86 2.89 37.65
CA ASN A 243 3.44 4.21 37.90
C ASN A 243 3.32 4.64 39.38
N GLN A 244 2.20 4.32 40.05
CA GLN A 244 2.00 4.67 41.46
C GLN A 244 2.85 3.82 42.43
N ARG A 245 3.12 2.55 42.13
CA ARG A 245 4.02 1.74 42.96
C ARG A 245 5.45 2.28 42.92
N GLN A 246 5.87 2.81 41.77
CA GLN A 246 7.17 3.44 41.60
C GLN A 246 7.29 4.76 42.39
N SER A 247 6.23 5.56 42.48
CA SER A 247 6.23 6.78 43.31
C SER A 247 6.18 6.48 44.80
N VAL A 248 5.42 5.45 45.22
CA VAL A 248 5.30 5.07 46.65
C VAL A 248 6.57 4.41 47.20
N GLU A 249 7.34 3.69 46.38
CA GLU A 249 8.62 3.09 46.79
C GLU A 249 9.75 4.12 46.90
N ILE A 250 9.64 5.25 46.21
CA ILE A 250 10.50 6.43 46.38
C ILE A 250 10.19 7.16 47.69
N ASP A 251 8.90 7.30 48.06
CA ASP A 251 8.49 7.90 49.34
C ASP A 251 8.77 7.00 50.56
N ARG A 252 8.67 5.68 50.41
CA ARG A 252 8.89 4.71 51.52
C ARG A 252 10.35 4.60 51.97
N ASN A 253 11.30 4.91 51.08
CA ASN A 253 12.73 4.82 51.38
C ASN A 253 13.30 6.11 51.99
N GLY A 254 12.45 7.03 52.45
CA GLY A 254 12.79 8.00 53.48
C GLY A 254 14.09 8.78 53.26
N CYS A 255 14.29 9.34 52.06
CA CYS A 255 15.37 10.31 51.85
C CYS A 255 14.75 11.70 51.80
N SER A 256 14.76 12.38 52.95
CA SER A 256 14.44 13.80 53.06
C SER A 256 15.50 14.65 52.33
N PRO A 257 15.13 15.84 51.83
CA PRO A 257 15.98 16.62 50.94
C PRO A 257 17.02 17.39 51.77
N THR A 258 18.23 16.86 51.90
CA THR A 258 19.40 17.69 52.23
C THR A 258 20.22 17.95 50.98
N ALA A 259 20.66 19.20 50.90
CA ALA A 259 21.23 19.84 49.73
C ALA A 259 22.46 19.13 49.16
N ASP A 260 22.62 19.34 47.85
CA ASP A 260 23.82 19.13 47.03
C ASP A 260 24.10 17.69 46.57
N HIS A 261 23.59 17.35 45.38
CA HIS A 261 24.44 17.10 44.21
C HIS A 261 23.58 16.99 42.95
N GLY A 262 23.97 17.76 41.92
CA GLY A 262 23.25 17.84 40.66
C GLY A 262 23.06 16.50 39.97
N VAL A 263 21.81 16.17 39.67
CA VAL A 263 21.46 15.18 38.65
C VAL A 263 20.46 15.82 37.70
N VAL A 264 20.98 16.74 36.88
CA VAL A 264 20.40 17.02 35.57
C VAL A 264 20.34 15.69 34.83
N GLY A 265 19.16 15.31 34.34
CA GLY A 265 18.96 14.11 33.53
C GLY A 265 20.00 14.06 32.41
N ARG A 266 20.93 13.11 32.48
CA ARG A 266 22.01 13.01 31.50
C ARG A 266 21.43 12.49 30.19
N MET A 267 21.29 13.43 29.27
CA MET A 267 20.93 13.29 27.88
C MET A 267 21.74 12.21 27.14
N PRO A 268 21.15 11.52 26.12
CA PRO A 268 21.86 10.54 25.30
C PRO A 268 23.11 11.16 24.67
N SER A 269 24.26 10.51 24.87
CA SER A 269 25.55 11.01 24.36
C SER A 269 25.53 11.21 22.83
N PRO A 270 26.34 12.12 22.26
CA PRO A 270 26.44 12.37 20.82
C PRO A 270 26.68 11.10 19.98
N ARG A 271 27.27 10.05 20.58
CA ARG A 271 27.52 8.75 19.97
C ARG A 271 26.26 7.87 19.84
N ALA A 272 25.26 8.05 20.70
CA ALA A 272 23.97 7.37 20.59
C ALA A 272 23.10 8.02 19.51
N ALA A 273 23.12 9.35 19.40
CA ALA A 273 22.51 10.07 18.28
C ALA A 273 23.15 9.68 16.93
N LEU A 274 24.47 9.49 16.89
CA LEU A 274 25.19 8.97 15.71
C LEU A 274 24.80 7.52 15.38
N GLY A 275 24.52 6.68 16.37
CA GLY A 275 24.02 5.31 16.16
C GLY A 275 22.61 5.25 15.58
N PHE A 276 21.71 6.14 16.02
CA PHE A 276 20.39 6.30 15.41
C PHE A 276 20.46 6.92 14.00
N ALA A 277 21.37 7.88 13.77
CA ALA A 277 21.63 8.41 12.45
C ALA A 277 22.20 7.35 11.50
N LEU A 278 23.11 6.48 11.97
CA LEU A 278 23.66 5.38 11.19
C LEU A 278 22.60 4.32 10.87
N ALA A 279 21.71 3.99 11.81
CA ALA A 279 20.58 3.11 11.56
C ALA A 279 19.56 3.72 10.57
N ALA A 280 19.31 5.03 10.65
CA ALA A 280 18.49 5.76 9.70
C ALA A 280 19.15 5.83 8.31
N VAL A 281 20.47 6.01 8.23
CA VAL A 281 21.26 5.97 6.99
C VAL A 281 21.29 4.57 6.40
N ILE A 282 21.41 3.51 7.20
CA ILE A 282 21.29 2.12 6.73
C ILE A 282 19.87 1.85 6.22
N ALA A 283 18.83 2.32 6.92
CA ALA A 283 17.46 2.24 6.44
C ALA A 283 17.25 3.06 5.14
N LEU A 284 17.89 4.22 5.01
CA LEU A 284 17.92 5.05 3.79
C LEU A 284 18.74 4.42 2.66
N ILE A 285 19.79 3.65 2.96
CA ILE A 285 20.59 2.91 1.99
C ILE A 285 19.84 1.65 1.57
N VAL A 286 19.12 0.97 2.45
CA VAL A 286 18.27 -0.18 2.11
C VAL A 286 17.05 0.27 1.30
N THR A 287 16.38 1.33 1.75
CA THR A 287 15.26 1.97 1.02
C THR A 287 15.75 2.60 -0.29
N GLY A 288 16.94 3.21 -0.27
CA GLY A 288 17.62 3.78 -1.42
C GLY A 288 18.09 2.71 -2.40
N CYS A 289 18.58 1.56 -1.95
CA CYS A 289 18.89 0.41 -2.79
C CYS A 289 17.61 -0.22 -3.36
N ALA A 290 16.52 -0.27 -2.60
CA ALA A 290 15.21 -0.68 -3.12
C ALA A 290 14.67 0.33 -4.17
N TYR A 291 14.89 1.63 -3.97
CA TYR A 291 14.53 2.71 -4.90
C TYR A 291 15.44 2.74 -6.14
N LEU A 292 16.74 2.54 -5.98
CA LEU A 292 17.74 2.47 -7.06
C LEU A 292 17.59 1.19 -7.88
N ASN A 293 17.00 0.14 -7.29
CA ASN A 293 16.56 -1.06 -7.98
C ASN A 293 15.04 -0.97 -8.28
N ALA A 294 14.62 0.16 -8.87
CA ALA A 294 13.23 0.46 -9.24
C ALA A 294 12.56 -0.63 -10.10
N SER A 295 13.33 -1.51 -10.75
CA SER A 295 12.84 -2.69 -11.45
C SER A 295 12.19 -3.74 -10.53
N LEU A 296 12.64 -3.86 -9.28
CA LEU A 296 12.15 -4.86 -8.33
C LEU A 296 10.83 -4.43 -7.65
N LEU A 297 10.64 -3.12 -7.39
CA LEU A 297 9.40 -2.57 -6.85
C LEU A 297 8.32 -2.40 -7.94
N LYS A 298 8.70 -2.10 -9.20
CA LYS A 298 7.71 -1.94 -10.28
C LYS A 298 6.91 -3.22 -10.57
N GLY A 299 7.49 -4.40 -10.37
CA GLY A 299 6.76 -5.67 -10.44
C GLY A 299 5.78 -5.93 -9.29
N ILE A 300 5.90 -5.19 -8.18
CA ILE A 300 5.05 -5.32 -6.98
C ILE A 300 3.90 -4.29 -6.97
N PHE A 301 4.09 -3.14 -7.62
CA PHE A 301 3.16 -2.00 -7.60
C PHE A 301 2.52 -1.65 -8.95
N GLY A 302 3.04 -2.21 -10.04
CA GLY A 302 2.42 -2.09 -11.35
C GLY A 302 1.21 -3.01 -11.49
N PRO A 303 0.45 -2.87 -12.59
CA PRO A 303 -0.51 -3.88 -13.00
C PRO A 303 0.17 -5.27 -13.02
N PRO A 304 -0.58 -6.37 -12.82
CA PRO A 304 -0.01 -7.71 -12.77
C PRO A 304 0.86 -7.96 -14.00
N VAL A 305 2.00 -8.63 -13.80
CA VAL A 305 2.80 -9.11 -14.93
C VAL A 305 1.99 -10.17 -15.65
N VAL A 306 1.72 -9.93 -16.93
CA VAL A 306 0.92 -10.81 -17.77
C VAL A 306 1.76 -11.27 -18.94
N ARG A 307 1.67 -12.56 -19.25
CA ARG A 307 2.19 -13.09 -20.51
C ARG A 307 1.10 -12.94 -21.56
N MET A 308 1.35 -12.13 -22.59
CA MET A 308 0.40 -11.96 -23.67
C MET A 308 0.38 -13.22 -24.53
N SER A 309 -0.80 -13.62 -24.98
CA SER A 309 -0.99 -14.73 -25.91
C SER A 309 -2.18 -14.43 -26.81
N GLU A 310 -2.19 -14.99 -28.02
CA GLU A 310 -3.34 -14.88 -28.92
C GLU A 310 -4.23 -16.11 -28.71
N ALA A 311 -5.29 -15.94 -27.91
CA ALA A 311 -6.18 -17.04 -27.53
C ALA A 311 -7.37 -17.18 -28.48
N TYR A 312 -7.69 -16.14 -29.27
CA TYR A 312 -8.84 -16.11 -30.15
C TYR A 312 -8.42 -16.04 -31.62
N GLY A 313 -9.11 -16.80 -32.46
CA GLY A 313 -8.94 -16.74 -33.91
C GLY A 313 -9.87 -15.73 -34.57
N GLU A 314 -9.56 -15.38 -35.82
CA GLU A 314 -10.51 -14.67 -36.66
C GLU A 314 -11.78 -15.51 -36.88
N ASN A 315 -12.93 -14.87 -36.86
CA ASN A 315 -14.20 -15.48 -37.24
C ASN A 315 -15.05 -14.43 -37.97
N THR A 316 -14.76 -14.22 -39.25
CA THR A 316 -15.43 -13.22 -40.09
C THR A 316 -16.91 -13.54 -40.34
N ASN A 317 -17.33 -14.78 -40.08
CA ASN A 317 -18.73 -15.21 -40.17
C ASN A 317 -19.41 -15.30 -38.80
N GLY A 318 -18.71 -14.91 -37.73
CA GLY A 318 -19.25 -14.88 -36.37
C GLY A 318 -20.26 -13.75 -36.18
N PRO A 319 -21.03 -13.79 -35.09
CA PRO A 319 -21.92 -12.69 -34.73
C PRO A 319 -21.11 -11.42 -34.46
N THR A 320 -21.66 -10.28 -34.87
CA THR A 320 -21.15 -8.94 -34.56
C THR A 320 -22.01 -8.30 -33.46
N PHE A 321 -21.48 -7.28 -32.79
CA PHE A 321 -22.23 -6.52 -31.78
C PHE A 321 -22.47 -5.06 -32.20
N ASP A 322 -23.71 -4.56 -32.00
CA ASP A 322 -24.09 -3.20 -32.37
C ASP A 322 -23.67 -2.15 -31.32
N HIS A 323 -22.61 -1.42 -31.63
CA HIS A 323 -22.09 -0.33 -30.81
C HIS A 323 -22.70 1.05 -31.10
N SER A 324 -23.70 1.15 -31.99
CA SER A 324 -24.25 2.44 -32.45
C SER A 324 -24.79 3.36 -31.34
N ALA A 325 -25.40 2.80 -30.29
CA ALA A 325 -25.89 3.60 -29.17
C ALA A 325 -24.75 4.24 -28.37
N PHE A 326 -23.64 3.50 -28.17
CA PHE A 326 -22.48 4.03 -27.48
C PHE A 326 -21.75 5.06 -28.36
N ASP A 327 -21.60 4.76 -29.64
CA ASP A 327 -21.06 5.69 -30.64
C ASP A 327 -21.82 7.03 -30.67
N ALA A 328 -23.16 6.99 -30.63
CA ALA A 328 -23.98 8.20 -30.55
C ALA A 328 -23.71 9.01 -29.27
N LEU A 329 -23.58 8.35 -28.11
CA LEU A 329 -23.23 9.02 -26.86
C LEU A 329 -21.84 9.65 -26.91
N LEU A 330 -20.85 8.94 -27.45
CA LEU A 330 -19.48 9.43 -27.60
C LEU A 330 -19.42 10.67 -28.51
N LYS A 331 -20.16 10.67 -29.62
CA LYS A 331 -20.20 11.81 -30.55
C LYS A 331 -20.75 13.10 -29.92
N VAL A 332 -21.72 12.96 -29.02
CA VAL A 332 -22.38 14.07 -28.32
C VAL A 332 -21.55 14.55 -27.14
N HIS A 333 -21.07 13.63 -26.29
CA HIS A 333 -20.51 13.96 -24.98
C HIS A 333 -18.98 14.03 -24.97
N VAL A 334 -18.29 13.55 -26.00
CA VAL A 334 -16.82 13.59 -26.07
C VAL A 334 -16.38 14.65 -27.08
N ASN A 335 -15.43 15.51 -26.70
CA ASN A 335 -14.87 16.54 -27.58
C ASN A 335 -13.68 16.01 -28.40
N GLY A 336 -13.16 16.82 -29.33
CA GLY A 336 -12.07 16.40 -30.23
C GLY A 336 -10.76 16.04 -29.52
N SER A 337 -10.57 16.49 -28.28
CA SER A 337 -9.40 16.21 -27.45
C SER A 337 -9.60 15.03 -26.50
N GLY A 338 -10.75 14.33 -26.58
CA GLY A 338 -11.11 13.19 -25.75
C GLY A 338 -11.72 13.54 -24.38
N GLY A 339 -12.15 14.79 -24.19
CA GLY A 339 -12.76 15.27 -22.94
C GLY A 339 -14.26 15.02 -22.89
N VAL A 340 -14.74 14.60 -21.72
CA VAL A 340 -16.13 14.15 -21.53
C VAL A 340 -16.98 15.24 -20.87
N ASP A 341 -18.13 15.56 -21.46
CA ASP A 341 -19.19 16.36 -20.83
C ASP A 341 -19.99 15.44 -19.90
N TYR A 342 -19.49 15.25 -18.67
CA TYR A 342 -20.19 14.43 -17.67
C TYR A 342 -21.54 15.01 -17.27
N ALA A 343 -21.72 16.34 -17.31
CA ALA A 343 -23.00 16.96 -17.01
C ALA A 343 -24.05 16.65 -18.09
N GLY A 344 -23.62 16.65 -19.36
CA GLY A 344 -24.38 16.15 -20.50
C GLY A 344 -24.69 14.66 -20.40
N LEU A 345 -23.66 13.85 -20.19
CA LEU A 345 -23.79 12.41 -20.11
C LEU A 345 -24.73 11.96 -18.98
N MET A 346 -24.77 12.69 -17.86
CA MET A 346 -25.72 12.43 -16.78
C MET A 346 -27.19 12.59 -17.20
N ARG A 347 -27.50 13.47 -18.16
CA ARG A 347 -28.86 13.60 -18.72
C ARG A 347 -29.22 12.42 -19.61
N ASP A 348 -28.23 11.87 -20.31
CA ASP A 348 -28.40 10.72 -21.22
C ASP A 348 -27.96 9.39 -20.59
N ARG A 349 -27.79 9.35 -19.27
CA ARG A 349 -27.29 8.17 -18.53
C ARG A 349 -28.16 6.93 -18.73
N GLY A 350 -29.46 7.11 -18.94
CA GLY A 350 -30.37 6.02 -19.29
C GLY A 350 -29.98 5.30 -20.59
N ALA A 351 -29.53 6.04 -21.60
CA ALA A 351 -29.03 5.46 -22.85
C ALA A 351 -27.69 4.72 -22.65
N LEU A 352 -26.81 5.26 -21.80
CA LEU A 352 -25.56 4.58 -21.43
C LEU A 352 -25.84 3.24 -20.74
N ARG A 353 -26.76 3.23 -19.77
CA ARG A 353 -27.19 2.01 -19.07
C ARG A 353 -27.84 1.00 -20.01
N GLY A 354 -28.71 1.44 -20.92
CA GLY A 354 -29.30 0.55 -21.92
C GLY A 354 -28.26 -0.08 -22.85
N TYR A 355 -27.17 0.63 -23.15
CA TYR A 355 -26.04 0.04 -23.88
C TYR A 355 -25.28 -0.99 -23.03
N ILE A 356 -24.99 -0.68 -21.77
CA ILE A 356 -24.34 -1.59 -20.80
C ILE A 356 -25.14 -2.88 -20.61
N GLU A 357 -26.47 -2.79 -20.45
CA GLU A 357 -27.36 -3.95 -20.35
C GLU A 357 -27.30 -4.84 -21.60
N ARG A 358 -27.21 -4.24 -22.80
CA ARG A 358 -27.05 -5.02 -24.04
C ARG A 358 -25.71 -5.76 -24.12
N ILE A 359 -24.62 -5.19 -23.59
CA ILE A 359 -23.31 -5.87 -23.52
C ILE A 359 -23.43 -7.18 -22.71
N GLY A 360 -24.20 -7.17 -21.62
CA GLY A 360 -24.49 -8.38 -20.83
C GLY A 360 -25.20 -9.49 -21.61
N THR A 361 -25.79 -9.19 -22.77
CA THR A 361 -26.45 -10.20 -23.62
C THR A 361 -25.67 -10.55 -24.89
N ALA A 362 -24.44 -10.03 -25.03
CA ALA A 362 -23.63 -10.26 -26.22
C ALA A 362 -23.27 -11.76 -26.35
N PRO A 363 -23.26 -12.32 -27.58
CA PRO A 363 -22.87 -13.71 -27.83
C PRO A 363 -21.35 -13.88 -27.78
N PHE A 364 -20.72 -13.44 -26.69
CA PHE A 364 -19.28 -13.22 -26.55
C PHE A 364 -18.46 -14.42 -27.00
N GLU A 365 -18.84 -15.64 -26.61
CA GLU A 365 -18.11 -16.87 -26.94
C GLU A 365 -18.05 -17.19 -28.45
N GLN A 366 -19.05 -16.76 -29.22
CA GLN A 366 -19.15 -17.06 -30.65
C GLN A 366 -18.44 -16.00 -31.53
N MET A 367 -18.17 -14.82 -30.97
CA MET A 367 -17.58 -13.68 -31.69
C MET A 367 -16.14 -13.98 -32.11
N GLY A 368 -15.73 -13.42 -33.25
CA GLY A 368 -14.33 -13.46 -33.69
C GLY A 368 -13.41 -12.59 -32.82
N ARG A 369 -12.10 -12.77 -32.97
CA ARG A 369 -11.08 -12.01 -32.23
C ARG A 369 -11.37 -10.51 -32.14
N ASP A 370 -11.50 -9.83 -33.28
CA ASP A 370 -11.60 -8.37 -33.29
C ASP A 370 -12.95 -7.88 -32.76
N GLU A 371 -14.03 -8.62 -33.02
CA GLU A 371 -15.35 -8.35 -32.42
C GLU A 371 -15.31 -8.51 -30.89
N LYS A 372 -14.66 -9.56 -30.36
CA LYS A 372 -14.46 -9.73 -28.91
C LYS A 372 -13.66 -8.57 -28.31
N LEU A 373 -12.57 -8.17 -28.96
CA LEU A 373 -11.71 -7.12 -28.45
C LEU A 373 -12.39 -5.75 -28.49
N ALA A 374 -13.10 -5.43 -29.58
CA ALA A 374 -13.91 -4.22 -29.69
C ALA A 374 -14.99 -4.17 -28.59
N LEU A 375 -15.70 -5.28 -28.35
CA LEU A 375 -16.70 -5.38 -27.30
C LEU A 375 -16.11 -5.15 -25.90
N LEU A 376 -14.94 -5.74 -25.61
CA LEU A 376 -14.27 -5.58 -24.32
C LEU A 376 -13.75 -4.16 -24.09
N ILE A 377 -13.16 -3.52 -25.12
CA ILE A 377 -12.68 -2.13 -25.02
C ILE A 377 -13.88 -1.19 -24.81
N ASN A 378 -14.90 -1.29 -25.66
CA ASN A 378 -16.10 -0.45 -25.53
C ASN A 378 -16.83 -0.70 -24.21
N GLY A 379 -16.86 -1.95 -23.75
CA GLY A 379 -17.41 -2.32 -22.44
C GLY A 379 -16.66 -1.63 -21.32
N TYR A 380 -15.32 -1.79 -21.26
CA TYR A 380 -14.48 -1.14 -20.25
C TYR A 380 -14.71 0.38 -20.21
N ASP A 381 -14.72 1.04 -21.37
CA ASP A 381 -14.91 2.49 -21.47
C ASP A 381 -16.31 2.91 -21.00
N ALA A 382 -17.36 2.20 -21.45
CA ALA A 382 -18.74 2.49 -21.03
C ALA A 382 -18.96 2.24 -19.52
N PHE A 383 -18.41 1.15 -18.99
CA PHE A 383 -18.44 0.83 -17.56
C PHE A 383 -17.69 1.87 -16.73
N THR A 384 -16.56 2.38 -17.24
CA THR A 384 -15.82 3.46 -16.58
C THR A 384 -16.60 4.77 -16.59
N LEU A 385 -17.29 5.09 -17.69
CA LEU A 385 -18.18 6.25 -17.75
C LEU A 385 -19.36 6.12 -16.77
N GLU A 386 -20.02 4.97 -16.70
CA GLU A 386 -21.11 4.75 -15.75
C GLU A 386 -20.63 4.79 -14.30
N LEU A 387 -19.45 4.22 -14.01
CA LEU A 387 -18.81 4.33 -12.71
C LEU A 387 -18.59 5.80 -12.32
N ILE A 388 -18.13 6.64 -13.24
CA ILE A 388 -17.95 8.06 -12.98
C ILE A 388 -19.30 8.75 -12.76
N CYS A 389 -20.31 8.44 -13.58
CA CYS A 389 -21.67 8.97 -13.44
C CYS A 389 -22.33 8.59 -12.09
N GLU A 390 -22.03 7.42 -11.53
CA GLU A 390 -22.49 7.02 -10.19
C GLU A 390 -21.97 7.95 -9.09
N TYR A 391 -20.73 8.42 -9.21
CA TYR A 391 -20.03 9.19 -8.19
C TYR A 391 -19.90 10.70 -8.50
N TRP A 392 -20.37 11.15 -9.67
CA TRP A 392 -20.23 12.55 -10.11
C TRP A 392 -20.90 13.56 -9.17
N ASN A 393 -22.01 13.20 -8.51
CA ASN A 393 -22.75 14.03 -7.53
C ASN A 393 -22.83 15.53 -7.85
N GLY A 394 -23.14 15.89 -9.11
CA GLY A 394 -23.25 17.31 -9.51
C GLY A 394 -21.93 18.05 -9.74
N GLY A 395 -20.81 17.32 -9.92
CA GLY A 395 -19.49 17.88 -10.24
C GLY A 395 -18.45 17.74 -9.13
N ASP A 396 -18.78 17.08 -8.01
CA ASP A 396 -17.88 16.94 -6.86
C ASP A 396 -16.71 15.98 -7.10
N LEU A 397 -16.82 15.11 -8.10
CA LEU A 397 -15.78 14.12 -8.41
C LEU A 397 -14.62 14.77 -9.17
N ARG A 398 -13.49 14.99 -8.47
CA ARG A 398 -12.28 15.61 -9.05
C ARG A 398 -11.36 14.61 -9.72
N SER A 399 -11.35 13.38 -9.24
CA SER A 399 -10.57 12.28 -9.77
C SER A 399 -11.34 10.98 -9.65
N ILE A 400 -11.18 10.08 -10.62
CA ILE A 400 -11.62 8.69 -10.45
C ILE A 400 -11.00 8.04 -9.18
N ARG A 401 -9.87 8.57 -8.69
CA ARG A 401 -9.21 8.13 -7.46
C ARG A 401 -9.95 8.49 -6.17
N ASP A 402 -10.97 9.34 -6.25
CA ASP A 402 -11.79 9.72 -5.10
C ASP A 402 -12.93 8.70 -4.86
N ILE A 403 -13.25 7.87 -5.87
CA ILE A 403 -14.18 6.75 -5.73
C ILE A 403 -13.58 5.73 -4.77
N PRO A 404 -14.30 5.25 -3.74
CA PRO A 404 -13.73 4.32 -2.77
C PRO A 404 -13.24 3.03 -3.44
N GLY A 405 -12.03 2.58 -3.03
CA GLY A 405 -11.27 1.53 -3.72
C GLY A 405 -12.05 0.24 -4.03
N PRO A 406 -12.78 -0.36 -3.06
CA PRO A 406 -13.55 -1.58 -3.28
C PRO A 406 -14.69 -1.43 -4.31
N GLN A 407 -15.11 -0.20 -4.61
CA GLN A 407 -16.18 0.10 -5.57
C GLN A 407 -15.66 0.55 -6.94
N ARG A 408 -14.33 0.67 -7.10
CA ARG A 408 -13.72 1.24 -8.30
C ARG A 408 -13.39 0.17 -9.35
N TRP A 409 -12.11 -0.20 -9.49
CA TRP A 409 -11.68 -1.14 -10.53
C TRP A 409 -11.85 -2.61 -10.13
N ASP A 410 -11.90 -2.91 -8.83
CA ASP A 410 -11.99 -4.28 -8.31
C ASP A 410 -13.43 -4.76 -8.06
N ALA A 411 -14.43 -3.89 -8.23
CA ALA A 411 -15.83 -4.24 -8.04
C ALA A 411 -16.33 -5.16 -9.17
N VAL A 412 -16.62 -6.42 -8.85
CA VAL A 412 -17.19 -7.40 -9.77
C VAL A 412 -18.68 -7.14 -9.94
N ARG A 413 -19.08 -6.54 -11.06
CA ARG A 413 -20.47 -6.14 -11.32
C ARG A 413 -20.82 -5.87 -12.79
N TRP A 414 -19.86 -5.96 -13.70
CA TRP A 414 -20.07 -5.62 -15.10
C TRP A 414 -20.29 -6.88 -15.91
N GLU A 415 -21.47 -7.00 -16.51
CA GLU A 415 -21.86 -8.16 -17.30
C GLU A 415 -21.36 -8.02 -18.74
N VAL A 416 -20.73 -9.09 -19.26
CA VAL A 416 -20.29 -9.20 -20.66
C VAL A 416 -20.62 -10.61 -21.13
N GLY A 417 -21.69 -10.76 -21.92
CA GLY A 417 -22.31 -12.07 -22.14
C GLY A 417 -22.70 -12.74 -20.81
N ASP A 418 -22.45 -14.04 -20.69
CA ASP A 418 -22.85 -14.82 -19.51
C ASP A 418 -21.95 -14.63 -18.27
N GLU A 419 -20.94 -13.77 -18.34
CA GLU A 419 -19.93 -13.58 -17.29
C GLU A 419 -20.02 -12.20 -16.64
N THR A 420 -19.67 -12.13 -15.35
CA THR A 420 -19.61 -10.87 -14.59
C THR A 420 -18.18 -10.60 -14.13
N TRP A 421 -17.64 -9.45 -14.50
CA TRP A 421 -16.25 -9.07 -14.21
C TRP A 421 -16.15 -7.70 -13.54
N SER A 422 -14.99 -7.45 -12.93
CA SER A 422 -14.54 -6.11 -12.60
C SER A 422 -13.79 -5.47 -13.77
N LEU A 423 -13.58 -4.15 -13.74
CA LEU A 423 -12.76 -3.46 -14.75
C LEU A 423 -11.33 -4.04 -14.80
N ASN A 424 -10.75 -4.35 -13.63
CA ASN A 424 -9.44 -4.99 -13.54
C ASN A 424 -9.43 -6.40 -14.14
N GLN A 425 -10.51 -7.17 -14.00
CA GLN A 425 -10.60 -8.50 -14.62
C GLN A 425 -10.75 -8.40 -16.13
N ILE A 426 -11.56 -7.47 -16.65
CA ILE A 426 -11.66 -7.20 -18.08
C ILE A 426 -10.26 -6.90 -18.65
N GLU A 427 -9.52 -5.99 -18.03
CA GLU A 427 -8.20 -5.61 -18.51
C GLU A 427 -7.14 -6.71 -18.33
N HIS A 428 -7.03 -7.28 -17.13
CA HIS A 428 -5.90 -8.12 -16.74
C HIS A 428 -6.14 -9.62 -16.87
N GLU A 429 -7.38 -10.08 -16.98
CA GLU A 429 -7.75 -11.50 -17.12
C GLU A 429 -8.39 -11.80 -18.49
N GLN A 430 -9.02 -10.82 -19.14
CA GLN A 430 -9.68 -11.01 -20.43
C GLN A 430 -8.91 -10.40 -21.60
N ILE A 431 -8.41 -9.16 -21.49
CA ILE A 431 -7.70 -8.49 -22.59
C ILE A 431 -6.23 -8.90 -22.63
N ARG A 432 -5.43 -8.44 -21.65
CA ARG A 432 -3.96 -8.58 -21.68
C ARG A 432 -3.43 -10.02 -21.86
N PRO A 433 -3.99 -11.06 -21.22
CA PRO A 433 -3.47 -12.42 -21.38
C PRO A 433 -3.97 -13.12 -22.65
N LYS A 434 -5.08 -12.67 -23.26
CA LYS A 434 -5.76 -13.40 -24.34
C LYS A 434 -5.65 -12.74 -25.72
N PHE A 435 -5.16 -11.51 -25.78
CA PHE A 435 -4.85 -10.82 -27.04
C PHE A 435 -3.38 -10.43 -27.05
N ALA A 436 -2.67 -10.73 -28.15
CA ALA A 436 -1.30 -10.27 -28.36
C ALA A 436 -1.31 -8.82 -28.88
N GLU A 437 -1.91 -7.91 -28.10
CA GLU A 437 -2.24 -6.55 -28.55
C GLU A 437 -1.84 -5.49 -27.51
N PRO A 438 -0.61 -4.95 -27.55
CA PRO A 438 -0.16 -3.93 -26.60
C PRO A 438 -0.82 -2.55 -26.81
N ARG A 439 -1.46 -2.30 -27.96
CA ARG A 439 -2.09 -0.99 -28.25
C ARG A 439 -3.34 -0.74 -27.41
N VAL A 440 -3.91 -1.77 -26.78
CA VAL A 440 -5.05 -1.63 -25.86
C VAL A 440 -4.79 -0.66 -24.72
N HIS A 441 -3.53 -0.47 -24.31
CA HIS A 441 -3.14 0.51 -23.29
C HIS A 441 -3.36 1.96 -23.73
N PHE A 442 -3.57 2.20 -25.01
CA PHE A 442 -3.97 3.49 -25.59
C PHE A 442 -5.47 3.57 -25.91
N ALA A 443 -6.19 2.45 -25.73
CA ALA A 443 -7.61 2.34 -26.05
C ALA A 443 -8.50 2.30 -24.81
N LEU A 444 -8.03 1.70 -23.71
CA LEU A 444 -8.76 1.62 -22.44
C LEU A 444 -8.63 2.93 -21.65
N VAL A 445 -9.75 3.61 -21.42
CA VAL A 445 -9.76 4.94 -20.80
C VAL A 445 -10.25 4.89 -19.37
N CYS A 446 -9.31 5.12 -18.45
CA CYS A 446 -9.52 5.14 -17.00
C CYS A 446 -10.20 6.40 -16.44
N GLY A 447 -10.62 7.35 -17.29
CA GLY A 447 -11.25 8.61 -16.87
C GLY A 447 -10.32 9.69 -16.30
N ALA A 448 -9.00 9.59 -16.52
CA ALA A 448 -8.03 10.58 -16.07
C ALA A 448 -7.48 11.43 -17.24
N VAL A 449 -7.09 12.69 -17.00
CA VAL A 449 -6.47 13.56 -18.02
C VAL A 449 -5.17 12.96 -18.58
N GLY A 450 -4.40 12.27 -17.75
CA GLY A 450 -3.19 11.54 -18.13
C GLY A 450 -3.45 10.24 -18.89
N CYS A 451 -4.69 9.73 -18.86
CA CYS A 451 -5.09 8.57 -19.67
C CYS A 451 -5.09 8.94 -21.17
N PRO A 452 -5.06 7.95 -22.07
CA PRO A 452 -5.31 8.20 -23.49
C PRO A 452 -6.67 8.88 -23.70
N PRO A 453 -6.84 9.67 -24.78
CA PRO A 453 -8.11 10.33 -25.04
C PRO A 453 -9.20 9.31 -25.35
N LEU A 454 -10.40 9.54 -24.83
CA LEU A 454 -11.57 8.76 -25.24
C LEU A 454 -11.93 9.10 -26.68
N ARG A 455 -12.14 8.08 -27.53
CA ARG A 455 -12.55 8.30 -28.92
C ARG A 455 -13.95 8.90 -28.97
N ARG A 456 -14.21 9.75 -29.98
CA ARG A 456 -15.56 10.21 -30.34
C ARG A 456 -16.35 9.20 -31.18
N GLU A 457 -15.91 7.95 -31.18
CA GLU A 457 -16.59 6.84 -31.84
C GLU A 457 -16.32 5.55 -31.08
N ALA A 458 -17.24 4.60 -31.14
CA ALA A 458 -17.03 3.29 -30.57
C ALA A 458 -16.08 2.46 -31.46
N TYR A 459 -15.36 1.51 -30.84
CA TYR A 459 -14.57 0.53 -31.59
C TYR A 459 -15.50 -0.44 -32.32
N ALA A 460 -15.12 -0.87 -33.53
CA ALA A 460 -15.85 -1.86 -34.31
C ALA A 460 -14.87 -2.93 -34.81
N GLY A 461 -15.26 -4.21 -34.82
CA GLY A 461 -14.32 -5.29 -35.15
C GLY A 461 -13.72 -5.14 -36.54
N ASP A 462 -14.50 -4.70 -37.52
CA ASP A 462 -14.06 -4.46 -38.91
C ASP A 462 -13.09 -3.28 -39.08
N ARG A 463 -13.01 -2.37 -38.10
CA ARG A 463 -12.14 -1.18 -38.10
C ARG A 463 -11.13 -1.16 -36.96
N LEU A 464 -11.12 -2.19 -36.11
CA LEU A 464 -10.40 -2.19 -34.84
C LEU A 464 -8.91 -1.88 -35.02
N GLU A 465 -8.26 -2.53 -35.99
CA GLU A 465 -6.85 -2.33 -36.30
C GLU A 465 -6.52 -0.87 -36.60
N ALA A 466 -7.32 -0.24 -37.47
CA ALA A 466 -7.14 1.16 -37.84
C ALA A 466 -7.41 2.10 -36.65
N GLN A 467 -8.42 1.80 -35.82
CA GLN A 467 -8.77 2.60 -34.65
C GLN A 467 -7.72 2.52 -33.54
N LEU A 468 -7.15 1.34 -33.29
CA LEU A 468 -6.04 1.15 -32.35
C LEU A 468 -4.79 1.88 -32.83
N GLN A 469 -4.48 1.80 -34.14
CA GLN A 469 -3.35 2.52 -34.71
C GLN A 469 -3.52 4.03 -34.62
N ASP A 470 -4.72 4.55 -34.92
CA ASP A 470 -5.05 5.98 -34.81
C ASP A 470 -4.87 6.49 -33.37
N GLN A 471 -5.25 5.71 -32.35
CA GLN A 471 -4.98 6.05 -30.95
C GLN A 471 -3.49 6.14 -30.63
N VAL A 472 -2.70 5.16 -31.08
CA VAL A 472 -1.25 5.17 -30.91
C VAL A 472 -0.67 6.42 -31.54
N ASP A 473 -1.06 6.74 -32.77
CA ASP A 473 -0.54 7.90 -33.50
C ASP A 473 -0.93 9.20 -32.79
N TYR A 474 -2.17 9.33 -32.34
CA TYR A 474 -2.64 10.49 -31.58
C TYR A 474 -1.84 10.69 -30.29
N VAL A 475 -1.74 9.66 -29.44
CA VAL A 475 -1.00 9.73 -28.16
C VAL A 475 0.45 10.17 -28.41
N HIS A 476 1.07 9.67 -29.47
CA HIS A 476 2.45 10.01 -29.79
C HIS A 476 2.60 11.36 -30.53
N ALA A 477 1.53 11.97 -31.02
CA ALA A 477 1.56 13.29 -31.66
C ALA A 477 1.45 14.45 -30.67
N HIS A 478 1.18 14.17 -29.39
CA HIS A 478 0.91 15.20 -28.38
C HIS A 478 1.92 15.17 -27.23
N ASP A 479 2.39 16.37 -26.85
CA ASP A 479 3.39 16.61 -25.81
C ASP A 479 3.00 16.06 -24.42
N ARG A 480 1.70 15.85 -24.19
CA ARG A 480 1.16 15.26 -22.95
C ARG A 480 1.66 13.85 -22.71
N TRP A 481 1.82 13.05 -23.78
CA TRP A 481 2.18 11.64 -23.64
C TRP A 481 3.51 11.29 -24.32
N TYR A 482 4.02 12.15 -25.22
CA TYR A 482 5.29 11.93 -25.91
C TYR A 482 6.04 13.23 -26.17
N ARG A 483 7.32 13.29 -25.80
CA ARG A 483 8.25 14.35 -26.25
C ARG A 483 9.63 13.76 -26.54
N LEU A 484 10.30 14.25 -27.58
CA LEU A 484 11.68 13.87 -27.90
C LEU A 484 12.59 15.08 -27.75
N ASP A 485 13.57 14.98 -26.85
CA ASP A 485 14.70 15.89 -26.76
C ASP A 485 15.92 15.22 -27.41
N ALA A 486 16.08 15.49 -28.71
CA ALA A 486 17.14 14.89 -29.52
C ALA A 486 18.54 15.40 -29.13
N ASP A 487 18.63 16.62 -28.59
CA ASP A 487 19.90 17.23 -28.18
C ASP A 487 20.41 16.59 -26.89
N GLN A 488 19.52 16.43 -25.90
CA GLN A 488 19.84 15.79 -24.63
C GLN A 488 19.86 14.25 -24.69
N ASN A 489 19.48 13.68 -25.84
CA ASN A 489 19.30 12.24 -26.04
C ASN A 489 18.30 11.64 -25.05
N VAL A 490 17.13 12.26 -24.92
CA VAL A 490 16.08 11.86 -23.97
C VAL A 490 14.74 11.72 -24.69
N THR A 491 14.07 10.59 -24.52
CA THR A 491 12.70 10.37 -24.97
C THR A 491 11.78 10.38 -23.74
N HIS A 492 10.89 11.35 -23.67
CA HIS A 492 9.86 11.45 -22.65
C HIS A 492 8.62 10.69 -23.08
N LEU A 493 8.16 9.76 -22.26
CA LEU A 493 7.03 8.87 -22.55
C LEU A 493 6.02 8.89 -21.42
N THR A 494 4.75 8.68 -21.75
CA THR A 494 3.69 8.43 -20.77
C THR A 494 4.06 7.29 -19.81
N PRO A 495 3.73 7.39 -18.51
CA PRO A 495 3.92 6.33 -17.52
C PRO A 495 3.29 4.98 -17.86
N LEU A 496 2.33 4.93 -18.80
CA LEU A 496 1.74 3.67 -19.30
C LEU A 496 2.83 2.69 -19.77
N TYR A 497 3.86 3.18 -20.46
CA TYR A 497 5.01 2.38 -20.88
C TYR A 497 5.83 1.83 -19.70
N SER A 498 5.79 2.48 -18.54
CA SER A 498 6.43 1.97 -17.33
C SER A 498 5.55 0.97 -16.59
N TRP A 499 4.23 1.17 -16.57
CA TRP A 499 3.29 0.29 -15.87
C TRP A 499 3.09 -1.02 -16.61
N TYR A 500 2.92 -0.95 -17.93
CA TYR A 500 2.70 -2.09 -18.82
C TYR A 500 3.93 -2.45 -19.64
N ARG A 501 5.12 -2.14 -19.11
CA ARG A 501 6.41 -2.42 -19.76
C ARG A 501 6.49 -3.82 -20.36
N GLY A 502 6.08 -4.83 -19.58
CA GLY A 502 6.17 -6.23 -19.98
C GLY A 502 5.40 -6.52 -21.26
N ASP A 503 4.28 -5.83 -21.49
CA ASP A 503 3.44 -6.04 -22.66
C ASP A 503 4.15 -5.48 -23.93
N PHE A 504 4.69 -4.26 -23.85
CA PHE A 504 5.47 -3.67 -24.96
C PHE A 504 6.80 -4.38 -25.23
N GLU A 505 7.47 -4.87 -24.18
CA GLU A 505 8.73 -5.62 -24.32
C GLU A 505 8.51 -7.01 -24.94
N GLN A 506 7.36 -7.66 -24.67
CA GLN A 506 6.98 -8.91 -25.33
C GLN A 506 6.76 -8.74 -26.84
N ASP A 507 6.22 -7.60 -27.29
CA ASP A 507 5.95 -7.31 -28.70
C ASP A 507 7.18 -6.81 -29.48
N ALA A 508 7.99 -5.93 -28.87
CA ALA A 508 9.09 -5.26 -29.57
C ALA A 508 10.49 -5.49 -28.99
N GLY A 509 10.62 -6.29 -27.93
CA GLY A 509 11.88 -6.57 -27.23
C GLY A 509 12.34 -5.44 -26.29
N SER A 510 11.93 -4.20 -26.54
CA SER A 510 12.13 -3.07 -25.61
C SER A 510 11.09 -1.98 -25.83
N VAL A 511 10.82 -1.16 -24.80
CA VAL A 511 9.97 0.04 -24.92
C VAL A 511 10.48 0.99 -26.02
N LEU A 512 11.80 1.19 -26.12
CA LEU A 512 12.37 2.06 -27.16
C LEU A 512 12.22 1.48 -28.57
N ALA A 513 12.35 0.16 -28.72
CA ALA A 513 12.12 -0.51 -29.99
C ALA A 513 10.65 -0.40 -30.43
N TYR A 514 9.70 -0.51 -29.48
CA TYR A 514 8.29 -0.27 -29.73
C TYR A 514 8.05 1.16 -30.21
N VAL A 515 8.54 2.15 -29.47
CA VAL A 515 8.42 3.57 -29.84
C VAL A 515 9.11 3.87 -31.18
N ALA A 516 10.22 3.20 -31.52
CA ALA A 516 10.89 3.36 -32.80
C ALA A 516 10.09 2.81 -34.00
N ARG A 517 9.13 1.90 -33.79
CA ARG A 517 8.17 1.50 -34.82
C ARG A 517 7.20 2.65 -35.16
N ILE A 518 6.84 3.45 -34.15
CA ILE A 518 5.87 4.54 -34.24
C ILE A 518 6.54 5.87 -34.64
N LYS A 519 7.74 6.14 -34.12
CA LYS A 519 8.44 7.42 -34.28
C LYS A 519 9.72 7.26 -35.10
N PRO A 520 9.72 7.68 -36.38
CA PRO A 520 10.90 7.66 -37.23
C PRO A 520 12.11 8.39 -36.65
N SER A 521 11.88 9.49 -35.92
CA SER A 521 12.93 10.25 -35.23
C SER A 521 13.68 9.42 -34.18
N VAL A 522 12.97 8.61 -33.39
CA VAL A 522 13.57 7.69 -32.41
C VAL A 522 14.31 6.56 -33.13
N LYS A 523 13.73 6.02 -34.21
CA LYS A 523 14.39 5.01 -35.05
C LYS A 523 15.71 5.51 -35.64
N GLN A 524 15.75 6.77 -36.11
CA GLN A 524 16.96 7.39 -36.64
C GLN A 524 18.04 7.56 -35.56
N LEU A 525 17.68 7.97 -34.34
CA LEU A 525 18.62 8.07 -33.22
C LEU A 525 19.26 6.71 -32.90
N ILE A 526 18.44 5.66 -32.81
CA ILE A 526 18.92 4.29 -32.56
C ILE A 526 19.82 3.82 -33.71
N GLY A 527 19.42 4.06 -34.96
CA GLY A 527 20.22 3.72 -36.15
C GLY A 527 21.56 4.44 -36.22
N ALA A 528 21.65 5.65 -35.66
CA ALA A 528 22.89 6.41 -35.52
C ALA A 528 23.76 5.94 -34.33
N GLY A 529 23.43 4.82 -33.70
CA GLY A 529 24.16 4.28 -32.53
C GLY A 529 23.88 5.02 -31.22
N ARG A 530 22.90 5.93 -31.19
CA ARG A 530 22.49 6.63 -29.97
C ARG A 530 21.37 5.85 -29.28
N SER A 531 21.53 5.57 -28.00
CA SER A 531 20.46 4.99 -27.17
C SER A 531 19.82 6.08 -26.31
N PRO A 532 18.68 6.69 -26.71
CA PRO A 532 18.06 7.75 -25.94
C PRO A 532 17.60 7.23 -24.58
N ARG A 533 17.81 8.03 -23.53
CA ARG A 533 17.33 7.70 -22.19
C ARG A 533 15.83 7.91 -22.12
N VAL A 534 15.10 6.95 -21.57
CA VAL A 534 13.65 7.10 -21.34
C VAL A 534 13.41 7.84 -20.03
N ARG A 535 12.60 8.90 -20.09
CA ARG A 535 12.05 9.59 -18.91
C ARG A 535 10.52 9.49 -18.93
N TRP A 536 9.92 9.32 -17.76
CA TRP A 536 8.46 9.26 -17.65
C TRP A 536 7.90 10.67 -17.48
N LEU A 537 6.84 10.98 -18.21
CA LEU A 537 6.04 12.20 -18.03
C LEU A 537 5.20 12.09 -16.75
N ASP A 538 4.72 13.22 -16.25
CA ASP A 538 3.79 13.23 -15.13
C ASP A 538 2.42 12.68 -15.55
N TYR A 539 1.74 11.98 -14.63
CA TYR A 539 0.41 11.45 -14.87
C TYR A 539 -0.64 12.26 -14.11
N ASP A 540 -1.46 13.01 -14.84
CA ASP A 540 -2.54 13.79 -14.27
C ASP A 540 -3.75 12.90 -13.96
N TRP A 541 -4.07 12.76 -12.68
CA TRP A 541 -5.20 11.98 -12.17
C TRP A 541 -6.50 12.77 -12.10
N SER A 542 -6.51 14.05 -12.46
CA SER A 542 -7.73 14.84 -12.58
C SER A 542 -8.68 14.17 -13.57
N LEU A 543 -9.98 14.25 -13.31
CA LEU A 543 -11.00 13.66 -14.16
C LEU A 543 -10.92 14.25 -15.57
N ASN A 544 -11.06 13.44 -16.61
CA ASN A 544 -11.00 13.85 -18.01
C ASN A 544 -12.26 14.60 -18.50
N ASN A 545 -12.84 15.46 -17.66
CA ASN A 545 -13.91 16.34 -18.09
C ASN A 545 -13.37 17.38 -19.11
N GLN A 546 -14.25 17.97 -19.91
CA GLN A 546 -13.84 18.92 -20.96
C GLN A 546 -13.09 20.15 -20.42
N GLU A 547 -13.33 20.53 -19.16
CA GLU A 547 -12.71 21.68 -18.51
C GLU A 547 -11.25 21.43 -18.11
N ASN A 548 -10.91 20.18 -17.78
CA ASN A 548 -9.56 19.80 -17.37
C ASN A 548 -8.65 19.40 -18.55
N ILE A 549 -9.20 19.28 -19.76
CA ILE A 549 -8.42 18.99 -20.96
C ILE A 549 -8.10 20.31 -21.68
N PRO A 550 -6.83 20.77 -21.63
CA PRO A 550 -6.41 22.00 -22.29
C PRO A 550 -6.48 21.94 -23.82
#